data_AF-A0A1D2R8Z9-F1
#
_entry.id   AF-A0A1D2R8Z9-F1
#
_cell.length_a   1.000
_cell.length_b   1.000
_cell.length_c   1.000
_cell.angle_alpha   90.00
_cell.angle_beta   90.00
_cell.angle_gamma   90.00
#
_symmetry.space_group_name_H-M   'P 1'
#
loop_
_entity.id
_entity.type
_entity.pdbx_description
1 polymer ?
#
loop_
_entity_poly.entity_id
_entity_poly.type
_entity_poly.pdbx_seq_one_letter_code
_entity_poly.pdbx_strand_id
1 'polypeptide(L)'
;MKTLQLLSHSKRNEKGKIYTYYSIAEPYWDKKTKKNEKRIVLYLGSLPDETAEQLRRFLKLMNAKKDIIVTNAEDIIFGEHWRYLDTAFLNHLWGQWGLSKIFPYSENKDVQTSDIAKILSIYRCLDTGSYLSAVGWFKKTALNIRVVAN
;
A
#
# COMPACT_ATOMS: atom_id res chain seq x y z
N MET A 1 16.51 21.22 -10.97
CA MET A 1 16.34 21.64 -9.57
C MET A 1 17.62 21.36 -8.78
N LYS A 2 18.02 22.25 -7.88
CA LYS A 2 19.18 22.06 -6.98
C LYS A 2 18.80 21.19 -5.79
N THR A 3 19.76 20.44 -5.25
CA THR A 3 19.56 19.54 -4.10
C THR A 3 19.36 20.36 -2.82
N LEU A 4 18.30 20.10 -2.06
CA LEU A 4 18.03 20.74 -0.77
C LEU A 4 18.09 19.72 0.38
N GLN A 5 18.56 20.15 1.55
CA GLN A 5 18.71 19.30 2.74
C GLN A 5 18.19 20.02 3.98
N LEU A 6 17.58 19.27 4.90
CA LEU A 6 17.25 19.75 6.23
C LEU A 6 18.47 19.58 7.15
N LEU A 7 18.89 20.66 7.80
CA LEU A 7 19.91 20.68 8.84
C LEU A 7 19.27 20.88 10.21
N SER A 8 19.85 20.26 11.22
CA SER A 8 19.44 20.41 12.62
C SER A 8 20.59 21.01 13.44
N HIS A 9 20.26 21.99 14.27
CA HIS A 9 21.17 22.68 15.16
C HIS A 9 20.60 22.63 16.57
N SER A 10 21.28 21.95 17.48
CA SER A 10 20.81 21.82 18.86
C SER A 10 21.60 22.76 19.77
N LYS A 11 20.89 23.51 20.62
CA LYS A 11 21.48 24.35 21.67
C LYS A 11 21.02 23.88 23.03
N ARG A 12 21.95 23.71 23.96
CA ARG A 12 21.68 23.46 25.38
C ARG A 12 21.59 24.80 26.11
N ASN A 13 20.56 24.99 26.93
CA ASN A 13 20.46 26.15 27.81
C ASN A 13 21.21 25.92 29.14
N GLU A 14 21.35 26.98 29.94
CA GLU A 14 22.00 26.94 31.26
C GLU A 14 21.32 25.95 32.24
N LYS A 15 20.03 25.65 32.02
CA LYS A 15 19.23 24.68 32.79
C LYS A 15 19.30 23.24 32.24
N GLY A 16 20.15 22.97 31.26
CA GLY A 16 20.36 21.63 30.67
C GLY A 16 19.34 21.18 29.61
N LYS A 17 18.29 21.96 29.33
CA LYS A 17 17.30 21.68 28.28
C LYS A 17 17.88 21.91 26.88
N ILE A 18 17.68 20.94 25.99
CA ILE A 18 18.15 20.98 24.61
C ILE A 18 17.00 21.46 23.71
N TYR A 19 17.28 22.46 22.89
CA TYR A 19 16.38 22.96 21.86
C TYR A 19 16.97 22.68 20.49
N THR A 20 16.22 21.97 19.65
CA THR A 20 16.61 21.69 18.27
C THR A 20 15.92 22.68 17.33
N TYR A 21 16.72 23.28 16.46
CA TYR A 21 16.31 24.21 15.43
C TYR A 21 16.68 23.67 14.06
N TYR A 22 15.89 24.00 13.05
CA TYR A 22 16.05 23.47 11.70
C TYR A 22 16.29 24.58 10.68
N SER A 23 17.05 24.25 9.63
CA SER A 23 17.24 25.10 8.46
C SER A 23 17.33 24.27 7.18
N ILE A 24 16.90 24.84 6.06
CA ILE A 24 17.08 24.27 4.73
C ILE A 24 18.37 24.81 4.15
N ALA A 25 19.23 23.91 3.67
CA ALA A 25 20.49 24.26 3.05
C ALA A 25 20.66 23.60 1.68
N GLU A 26 21.37 24.27 0.79
CA GLU A 26 21.86 23.71 -0.47
C GLU A 26 23.37 23.40 -0.35
N PRO A 27 23.82 22.22 -0.80
CA PRO A 27 25.25 21.95 -0.91
C PRO A 27 25.83 22.70 -2.10
N TYR A 28 27.03 23.24 -1.94
CA TYR A 28 27.80 23.84 -3.03
C TYR A 28 29.28 23.49 -2.91
N TRP A 29 29.97 23.48 -4.05
CA TRP A 29 31.41 23.32 -4.08
C TRP A 29 32.09 24.68 -3.92
N ASP A 30 32.83 24.88 -2.83
CA ASP A 30 33.65 26.08 -2.67
C ASP A 30 34.98 25.88 -3.40
N LYS A 31 35.21 26.72 -4.42
CA LYS A 31 36.46 26.72 -5.21
C LYS A 31 37.67 27.16 -4.41
N LYS A 32 37.51 27.95 -3.34
CA LYS A 32 38.60 28.45 -2.50
C LYS A 32 39.07 27.37 -1.53
N THR A 33 38.15 26.79 -0.76
CA THR A 33 38.47 25.75 0.22
C THR A 33 38.60 24.36 -0.41
N LYS A 34 38.19 24.19 -1.68
CA LYS A 34 38.14 22.92 -2.42
C LYS A 34 37.36 21.84 -1.66
N LYS A 35 36.26 22.24 -1.02
CA LYS A 35 35.41 21.36 -0.20
C LYS A 35 33.93 21.59 -0.52
N ASN A 36 33.13 20.58 -0.23
CA ASN A 36 31.68 20.71 -0.22
C ASN A 36 31.25 21.48 1.02
N GLU A 37 30.60 22.62 0.82
CA GLU A 37 30.03 23.45 1.87
C GLU A 37 28.51 23.48 1.75
N LYS A 38 27.86 23.98 2.81
CA LYS A 38 26.40 24.07 2.88
C LYS A 38 26.01 25.53 3.05
N ARG A 39 25.22 26.06 2.13
CA ARG A 39 24.65 27.40 2.23
C ARG A 39 23.24 27.30 2.77
N ILE A 40 22.95 27.99 3.86
CA ILE A 40 21.59 28.06 4.39
C ILE A 40 20.74 28.92 3.45
N VAL A 41 19.65 28.34 2.98
CA VAL A 41 18.67 28.99 2.09
C VAL A 41 17.52 29.55 2.92
N LEU A 42 17.10 28.83 3.97
CA LEU A 42 15.98 29.23 4.82
C LEU A 42 16.16 28.73 6.25
N TYR A 43 15.85 29.57 7.24
CA TYR A 43 15.76 29.18 8.64
C TYR A 43 14.30 28.87 8.99
N LEU A 44 14.06 27.71 9.60
CA LEU A 44 12.70 27.24 9.95
C LEU A 44 12.39 27.41 11.45
N GLY A 45 13.41 27.57 12.28
CA GLY A 45 13.23 27.63 13.73
C GLY A 45 13.00 26.25 14.34
N SER A 46 12.26 26.18 15.44
CA SER A 46 11.95 24.90 16.11
C SER A 46 10.77 24.22 15.42
N LEU A 47 10.88 22.91 15.20
CA LEU A 47 9.83 22.09 14.61
C LEU A 47 9.59 20.87 15.49
N PRO A 48 8.35 20.34 15.55
CA PRO A 48 8.10 19.00 16.08
C PRO A 48 8.89 17.95 15.30
N ASP A 49 9.33 16.89 15.99
CA ASP A 49 10.14 15.84 15.39
C ASP A 49 9.43 15.18 14.20
N GLU A 50 8.13 14.95 14.30
CA GLU A 50 7.30 14.39 13.21
C GLU A 50 7.31 15.28 11.97
N THR A 51 7.14 16.59 12.15
CA THR A 51 7.18 17.58 11.06
C THR A 51 8.56 17.65 10.42
N ALA A 52 9.62 17.59 11.23
CA ALA A 52 10.99 17.56 10.72
C ALA A 52 11.25 16.30 9.86
N GLU A 53 10.75 15.14 10.28
CA GLU A 53 10.87 13.89 9.51
C GLU A 53 10.05 13.91 8.22
N GLN A 54 8.81 14.41 8.25
CA GLN A 54 8.01 14.61 7.04
C GLN A 54 8.72 15.53 6.04
N LEU A 55 9.30 16.64 6.53
CA LEU A 55 10.03 17.56 5.69
C LEU A 55 11.31 16.95 5.10
N ARG A 56 12.04 16.11 5.86
CA ARG A 56 13.19 15.34 5.33
C ARG A 56 12.77 14.42 4.19
N ARG A 57 11.66 13.69 4.35
CA ARG A 57 11.13 12.80 3.31
C ARG A 57 10.74 13.61 2.07
N PHE A 58 10.03 14.71 2.24
CA PHE A 58 9.65 15.61 1.15
C PHE A 58 10.86 16.14 0.38
N LEU A 59 11.88 16.65 1.07
CA LEU A 59 13.11 17.15 0.41
C LEU A 59 13.85 16.04 -0.32
N LYS A 60 13.90 14.82 0.24
CA LYS A 60 14.51 13.66 -0.43
C LYS A 60 13.75 13.28 -1.70
N LEU A 61 12.42 13.33 -1.67
CA LEU A 61 11.56 13.11 -2.83
C LEU A 61 11.81 14.16 -3.90
N MET A 62 11.75 15.45 -3.57
CA MET A 62 12.03 16.56 -4.50
C MET A 62 13.41 16.45 -5.16
N ASN A 63 14.41 15.93 -4.45
CA ASN A 63 15.76 15.72 -4.99
C ASN A 63 15.86 14.53 -5.96
N ALA A 64 14.92 13.57 -5.92
CA ALA A 64 14.97 12.35 -6.71
C ALA A 64 14.64 12.55 -8.21
N LYS A 65 14.20 13.76 -8.62
CA LYS A 65 13.90 14.14 -10.02
C LYS A 65 13.00 13.13 -10.76
N LYS A 66 12.05 12.52 -10.04
CA LYS A 66 11.00 11.69 -10.63
C LYS A 66 9.69 12.46 -10.58
N ASP A 67 8.74 12.11 -11.45
CA ASP A 67 7.36 12.55 -11.30
C ASP A 67 6.81 11.92 -10.01
N ILE A 68 6.64 12.74 -8.99
CA ILE A 68 6.22 12.30 -7.66
C ILE A 68 4.85 12.90 -7.40
N ILE A 69 3.89 12.02 -7.16
CA ILE A 69 2.57 12.38 -6.66
C ILE A 69 2.63 12.23 -5.14
N VAL A 70 2.43 13.34 -4.42
CA VAL A 70 2.26 13.33 -2.97
C VAL A 70 0.77 13.19 -2.69
N THR A 71 0.37 12.11 -2.03
CA THR A 71 -1.03 11.78 -1.75
C THR A 71 -1.12 11.12 -0.38
N ASN A 72 -2.23 11.29 0.34
CA ASN A 72 -2.50 10.49 1.52
C ASN A 72 -3.05 9.13 1.12
N ALA A 73 -2.96 8.14 2.01
CA ALA A 73 -3.57 6.83 1.76
C ALA A 73 -5.09 6.95 1.53
N GLU A 74 -5.74 7.92 2.19
CA GLU A 74 -7.17 8.24 2.07
C GLU A 74 -7.54 8.78 0.68
N ASP A 75 -6.59 9.43 0.01
CA ASP A 75 -6.77 9.97 -1.35
C ASP A 75 -6.60 8.88 -2.42
N ILE A 76 -6.12 7.68 -2.04
CA ILE A 76 -5.98 6.53 -2.94
C ILE A 76 -7.33 5.81 -3.03
N ILE A 77 -8.11 6.19 -4.04
CA ILE A 77 -9.38 5.53 -4.37
C ILE A 77 -9.10 4.41 -5.39
N PHE A 78 -9.42 3.17 -5.04
CA PHE A 78 -9.35 2.05 -5.98
C PHE A 78 -10.54 2.11 -6.96
N GLY A 79 -10.28 2.40 -8.24
CA GLY A 79 -11.32 2.53 -9.27
C GLY A 79 -12.04 1.21 -9.57
N GLU A 80 -11.29 0.13 -9.82
CA GLU A 80 -11.83 -1.23 -9.96
C GLU A 80 -11.24 -2.09 -8.84
N HIS A 81 -12.06 -2.49 -7.86
CA HIS A 81 -11.65 -3.42 -6.82
C HIS A 81 -12.31 -4.77 -7.04
N TRP A 82 -11.50 -5.82 -7.17
CA TRP A 82 -11.97 -7.19 -7.16
C TRP A 82 -12.11 -7.60 -5.69
N ARG A 83 -13.25 -8.21 -5.30
CA ARG A 83 -13.44 -8.75 -3.93
C ARG A 83 -12.58 -10.00 -3.71
N TYR A 84 -11.26 -9.82 -3.68
CA TYR A 84 -10.28 -10.89 -3.62
C TYR A 84 -10.26 -11.55 -2.25
N LEU A 85 -10.13 -10.76 -1.18
CA LEU A 85 -9.96 -11.31 0.17
C LEU A 85 -11.17 -12.12 0.63
N ASP A 86 -12.37 -11.57 0.46
CA ASP A 86 -13.62 -12.24 0.82
C ASP A 86 -13.79 -13.59 0.10
N THR A 87 -13.54 -13.60 -1.21
CA THR A 87 -13.67 -14.82 -2.02
C THR A 87 -12.57 -15.83 -1.71
N ALA A 88 -11.33 -15.39 -1.48
CA ALA A 88 -10.21 -16.24 -1.08
C ALA A 88 -10.42 -16.87 0.29
N PHE A 89 -10.93 -16.12 1.26
CA PHE A 89 -11.22 -16.60 2.61
C PHE A 89 -12.30 -17.69 2.60
N LEU A 90 -13.44 -17.44 1.96
CA LEU A 90 -14.51 -18.43 1.86
C LEU A 90 -14.10 -19.66 1.04
N ASN A 91 -13.30 -19.46 -0.01
CA ASN A 91 -12.69 -20.55 -0.78
C ASN A 91 -11.79 -21.44 0.10
N HIS A 92 -10.99 -20.83 0.98
CA HIS A 92 -10.14 -21.56 1.91
C HIS A 92 -10.98 -22.37 2.92
N LEU A 93 -12.00 -21.76 3.53
CA LEU A 93 -12.90 -22.46 4.47
C LEU A 93 -13.61 -23.65 3.81
N TRP A 94 -14.11 -23.47 2.59
CA TRP A 94 -14.72 -24.56 1.82
C TRP A 94 -13.77 -25.75 1.67
N GLY A 95 -12.50 -25.48 1.37
CA GLY A 95 -11.46 -26.50 1.28
C GLY A 95 -11.13 -27.16 2.62
N GLN A 96 -10.95 -26.36 3.68
CA GLN A 96 -10.65 -26.86 5.03
C GLN A 96 -11.74 -27.79 5.56
N TRP A 97 -13.01 -27.47 5.32
CA TRP A 97 -14.14 -28.30 5.75
C TRP A 97 -14.41 -29.48 4.82
N GLY A 98 -13.71 -29.58 3.68
CA GLY A 98 -13.85 -30.70 2.76
C GLY A 98 -15.24 -30.79 2.11
N LEU A 99 -15.94 -29.67 1.97
CA LEU A 99 -17.35 -29.66 1.52
C LEU A 99 -17.54 -30.23 0.11
N SER A 100 -16.51 -30.15 -0.74
CA SER A 100 -16.56 -30.77 -2.07
C SER A 100 -16.74 -32.30 -2.01
N LYS A 101 -16.30 -32.97 -0.93
CA LYS A 101 -16.33 -34.45 -0.81
C LYS A 101 -17.74 -35.02 -0.71
N ILE A 102 -18.73 -34.19 -0.38
CA ILE A 102 -20.14 -34.59 -0.27
C ILE A 102 -20.73 -34.87 -1.65
N PHE A 103 -20.19 -34.25 -2.70
CA PHE A 103 -20.70 -34.36 -4.06
C PHE A 103 -19.96 -35.46 -4.81
N PRO A 104 -20.67 -36.37 -5.50
CA PRO A 104 -20.04 -37.41 -6.30
C PRO A 104 -19.34 -36.80 -7.52
N TYR A 105 -18.14 -37.32 -7.81
CA TYR A 105 -17.41 -36.99 -9.02
C TYR A 105 -18.10 -37.59 -10.25
N SER A 106 -18.09 -36.86 -11.37
CA SER A 106 -18.68 -37.30 -12.63
C SER A 106 -17.73 -37.05 -13.79
N GLU A 107 -17.29 -38.13 -14.44
CA GLU A 107 -16.40 -38.06 -15.62
C GLU A 107 -17.11 -37.47 -16.86
N ASN A 108 -18.43 -37.57 -16.91
CA ASN A 108 -19.25 -37.13 -18.04
C ASN A 108 -19.62 -35.63 -17.97
N LYS A 109 -19.02 -34.86 -17.06
CA LYS A 109 -19.34 -33.44 -16.87
C LYS A 109 -18.09 -32.56 -16.99
N ASP A 110 -18.21 -31.53 -17.81
CA ASP A 110 -17.18 -30.49 -17.92
C ASP A 110 -17.01 -29.69 -16.62
N VAL A 111 -18.06 -29.55 -15.80
CA VAL A 111 -17.98 -28.86 -14.51
C VAL A 111 -18.54 -29.76 -13.43
N GLN A 112 -17.77 -29.96 -12.35
CA GLN A 112 -18.22 -30.82 -11.27
C GLN A 112 -19.34 -30.17 -10.49
N THR A 113 -20.26 -30.99 -9.97
CA THR A 113 -21.36 -30.51 -9.13
C THR A 113 -20.82 -29.78 -7.88
N SER A 114 -19.68 -30.24 -7.34
CA SER A 114 -18.96 -29.59 -6.24
C SER A 114 -18.53 -28.16 -6.56
N ASP A 115 -18.11 -27.93 -7.81
CA ASP A 115 -17.59 -26.64 -8.25
C ASP A 115 -18.71 -25.61 -8.37
N ILE A 116 -19.85 -26.05 -8.91
CA ILE A 116 -21.07 -25.26 -8.98
C ILE A 116 -21.57 -24.95 -7.54
N ALA A 117 -21.67 -25.96 -6.68
CA ALA A 117 -22.13 -25.79 -5.30
C ALA A 117 -21.24 -24.80 -4.52
N LYS A 118 -19.92 -24.89 -4.72
CA LYS A 118 -18.95 -23.97 -4.13
C LYS A 118 -19.17 -22.54 -4.59
N ILE A 119 -19.27 -22.32 -5.92
CA ILE A 119 -19.50 -20.97 -6.48
C ILE A 119 -20.78 -20.37 -5.89
N LEU A 120 -21.88 -21.13 -5.90
CA LEU A 120 -23.17 -20.63 -5.42
C LEU A 120 -23.17 -20.35 -3.92
N SER A 121 -22.50 -21.19 -3.14
CA SER A 121 -22.40 -20.98 -1.69
C SER A 121 -21.60 -19.72 -1.36
N ILE A 122 -20.43 -19.55 -2.00
CA ILE A 122 -19.61 -18.35 -1.82
C ILE A 122 -20.36 -17.12 -2.33
N TYR A 123 -21.02 -17.21 -3.49
CA TYR A 123 -21.86 -16.14 -4.01
C TYR A 123 -22.92 -15.73 -2.99
N ARG A 124 -23.65 -16.71 -2.43
CA ARG A 124 -24.73 -16.46 -1.46
C ARG A 124 -24.25 -15.84 -0.15
N CYS A 125 -23.01 -16.12 0.25
CA CYS A 125 -22.38 -15.49 1.42
C CYS A 125 -21.99 -14.03 1.19
N LEU A 126 -21.67 -13.66 -0.06
CA LEU A 126 -21.12 -12.35 -0.39
C LEU A 126 -22.15 -11.41 -1.02
N ASP A 127 -23.19 -11.96 -1.62
CA ASP A 127 -24.25 -11.25 -2.33
C ASP A 127 -25.58 -12.03 -2.19
N THR A 128 -26.70 -11.32 -2.12
CA THR A 128 -28.05 -11.88 -1.97
C THR A 128 -28.83 -11.93 -3.28
N GLY A 129 -28.14 -11.75 -4.42
CA GLY A 129 -28.77 -11.80 -5.74
C GLY A 129 -29.21 -13.19 -6.21
N SER A 130 -29.78 -13.23 -7.41
CA SER A 130 -30.33 -14.45 -8.00
C SER A 130 -29.26 -15.44 -8.48
N TYR A 131 -29.62 -16.71 -8.65
CA TYR A 131 -28.73 -17.72 -9.25
C TYR A 131 -28.16 -17.28 -10.61
N LEU A 132 -28.96 -16.60 -11.44
CA LEU A 132 -28.51 -16.09 -12.74
C LEU A 132 -27.47 -14.98 -12.60
N SER A 133 -27.60 -14.16 -11.55
CA SER A 133 -26.64 -13.11 -11.23
C SER A 133 -25.27 -13.68 -10.81
N ALA A 134 -25.22 -14.91 -10.28
CA ALA A 134 -23.98 -15.58 -9.89
C ALA A 134 -23.00 -15.73 -11.06
N VAL A 135 -23.49 -15.90 -12.29
CA VAL A 135 -22.64 -16.01 -13.49
C VAL A 135 -21.91 -14.71 -13.78
N GLY A 136 -22.61 -13.58 -13.70
CA GLY A 136 -22.02 -12.25 -13.88
C GLY A 136 -21.07 -11.89 -12.75
N TRP A 137 -21.42 -12.26 -11.51
CA TRP A 137 -20.57 -12.11 -10.34
C TRP A 137 -19.27 -12.91 -10.46
N PHE A 138 -19.36 -14.18 -10.83
CA PHE A 138 -18.21 -15.08 -10.92
C PHE A 138 -17.12 -14.53 -11.85
N LYS A 139 -17.51 -13.97 -13.01
CA LYS A 139 -16.60 -13.33 -13.98
C LYS A 139 -15.82 -12.12 -13.42
N LYS A 140 -16.30 -11.52 -12.34
CA LYS A 140 -15.71 -10.35 -11.67
C LYS A 140 -15.01 -10.72 -10.35
N THR A 141 -14.78 -12.01 -10.12
CA THR A 141 -14.15 -12.51 -8.89
C THR A 141 -12.87 -13.26 -9.21
N ALA A 142 -11.98 -13.34 -8.23
CA ALA A 142 -10.77 -14.15 -8.32
C ALA A 142 -11.01 -15.62 -7.89
N LEU A 143 -12.27 -16.04 -7.76
CA LEU A 143 -12.61 -17.39 -7.34
C LEU A 143 -12.22 -18.39 -8.45
N ASN A 144 -11.30 -19.29 -8.16
CA ASN A 144 -10.90 -20.34 -9.09
C ASN A 144 -11.66 -21.65 -8.81
N ILE A 145 -12.12 -22.31 -9.89
CA ILE A 145 -12.93 -23.53 -9.85
C ILE A 145 -12.20 -24.81 -10.28
N ARG A 146 -10.89 -24.80 -10.58
CA ARG A 146 -10.14 -26.06 -10.80
C ARG A 146 -8.77 -26.03 -10.13
N VAL A 147 -8.60 -26.85 -9.08
CA VAL A 147 -8.04 -28.22 -8.96
C VAL A 147 -6.59 -28.11 -8.48
N VAL A 148 -6.36 -28.64 -7.28
CA VAL A 148 -5.04 -29.03 -6.80
C VAL A 148 -4.44 -29.95 -7.88
N ALA A 149 -3.59 -29.39 -8.74
CA ALA A 149 -2.56 -30.17 -9.39
C ALA A 149 -1.48 -30.38 -8.33
N ASN A 150 -1.13 -31.65 -8.12
CA ASN A 150 -0.01 -32.09 -7.29
C ASN A 150 1.25 -31.24 -7.50
#